data_AF-A0A2E7VMB6-F1
#
_entry.id   AF-A0A2E7VMB6-F1
#
_cell.length_a   1.000
_cell.length_b   1.000
_cell.length_c   1.000
_cell.angle_alpha   90.00
_cell.angle_beta   90.00
_cell.angle_gamma   90.00
#
_symmetry.space_group_name_H-M   'P 1'
#
loop_
_entity.id
_entity.type
_entity.pdbx_description
1 polymer ?
#
loop_
_entity_poly.entity_id
_entity_poly.type
_entity_poly.pdbx_seq_one_letter_code
_entity_poly.pdbx_strand_id
1 'polypeptide(L)' 'MPDPNKLSTATGQLGPICSITGKPITFSEAIVVDNQYVCYEAYVEIMGNNSATDSRDVPTKLLMD' A
#
# COMPACT_ATOMS: atom_id res chain seq x y z
N MET A 1 -16.43 -1.77 -17.16
CA MET A 1 -15.77 -3.02 -16.69
C MET A 1 -14.29 -2.74 -16.58
N PRO A 2 -13.59 -3.16 -15.50
CA PRO A 2 -12.14 -3.00 -15.40
C PRO A 2 -11.43 -3.76 -16.53
N ASP A 3 -10.26 -3.27 -16.96
CA ASP A 3 -9.44 -3.95 -17.96
C ASP A 3 -9.00 -5.34 -17.44
N PRO A 4 -9.39 -6.45 -18.09
CA PRO A 4 -9.03 -7.79 -17.64
C PRO A 4 -7.53 -8.03 -17.56
N ASN A 5 -6.73 -7.33 -18.37
CA ASN A 5 -5.28 -7.46 -18.38
C ASN A 5 -4.62 -6.84 -17.14
N LYS A 6 -5.38 -6.07 -16.35
CA LYS A 6 -4.92 -5.45 -15.10
C LYS A 6 -5.43 -6.18 -13.86
N LEU A 7 -6.03 -7.36 -14.03
CA LEU A 7 -6.59 -8.16 -12.94
C LEU A 7 -5.80 -9.47 -12.77
N SER A 8 -5.84 -10.01 -11.56
CA SER A 8 -5.23 -11.28 -11.20
C SER A 8 -6.13 -12.03 -10.22
N THR A 9 -6.04 -13.37 -10.25
CA THR A 9 -6.65 -14.27 -9.26
C THR A 9 -5.60 -14.98 -8.42
N ALA A 10 -4.33 -14.57 -8.51
CA ALA A 10 -3.20 -15.24 -7.86
C ALA A 10 -3.26 -15.20 -6.32
N THR A 11 -4.03 -14.27 -5.75
CA THR A 11 -4.27 -14.16 -4.29
C THR A 11 -5.41 -15.04 -3.79
N GLY A 12 -6.01 -15.88 -4.66
CA GLY A 12 -7.17 -16.71 -4.34
C GLY A 12 -8.52 -15.99 -4.44
N GLN A 13 -8.50 -14.68 -4.69
CA GLN A 13 -9.67 -13.85 -5.00
C GLN A 13 -9.35 -12.95 -6.21
N LEU A 14 -10.38 -12.46 -6.90
CA LEU A 14 -10.17 -11.47 -7.95
C LEU A 14 -9.67 -10.16 -7.34
N GLY A 15 -8.55 -9.66 -7.85
CA GLY A 15 -7.96 -8.41 -7.44
C GLY A 15 -7.13 -7.77 -8.55
N PRO A 16 -6.67 -6.53 -8.39
CA PRO A 16 -5.88 -5.85 -9.39
C PRO A 16 -4.40 -6.27 -9.33
N ILE A 17 -3.69 -5.97 -10.41
CA ILE A 17 -2.23 -5.98 -10.44
C ILE A 17 -1.76 -4.57 -10.11
N CYS A 18 -0.81 -4.43 -9.18
CA CYS A 18 -0.19 -3.14 -8.88
C CYS A 18 0.46 -2.56 -10.15
N SER A 19 0.07 -1.34 -10.50
CA SER A 19 0.50 -0.69 -11.75
C SER A 19 1.99 -0.32 -11.77
N ILE A 20 2.65 -0.33 -10.61
CA ILE A 20 4.06 0.04 -10.45
C ILE A 20 4.94 -1.21 -10.27
N THR A 21 4.58 -2.09 -9.34
CA THR A 21 5.42 -3.24 -8.97
C THR A 21 5.07 -4.53 -9.71
N GLY A 22 3.91 -4.58 -10.38
CA GLY A 22 3.41 -5.81 -11.01
C GLY A 22 2.92 -6.88 -10.03
N LYS A 23 2.94 -6.60 -8.72
CA LYS A 23 2.47 -7.52 -7.68
C LYS A 23 0.95 -7.70 -7.78
N PRO A 24 0.42 -8.94 -7.81
CA PRO A 24 -1.01 -9.15 -7.67
C PRO A 24 -1.43 -8.84 -6.22
N ILE A 25 -2.50 -8.06 -6.07
CA ILE A 25 -3.04 -7.64 -4.77
C ILE A 25 -4.56 -7.84 -4.76
N THR A 26 -5.15 -7.88 -3.58
CA THR A 26 -6.62 -7.88 -3.44
C THR A 26 -7.18 -6.46 -3.62
N PHE A 27 -8.48 -6.32 -3.94
CA PHE A 27 -9.11 -5.00 -3.97
C PHE A 27 -9.11 -4.30 -2.61
N SER A 28 -9.06 -5.06 -1.51
CA SER A 28 -8.91 -4.52 -0.15
C SER A 28 -7.54 -3.92 0.12
N GLU A 29 -6.49 -4.40 -0.56
CA GLU A 29 -5.12 -3.88 -0.41
C GLU A 29 -4.81 -2.75 -1.41
N ALA A 30 -5.62 -2.61 -2.46
CA ALA A 30 -5.37 -1.67 -3.54
C ALA A 30 -5.70 -0.23 -3.12
N ILE A 31 -4.74 0.66 -3.32
CA ILE A 31 -4.92 2.11 -3.19
C ILE A 31 -5.10 2.67 -4.61
N VAL A 32 -6.06 3.58 -4.80
CA VAL A 32 -6.30 4.22 -6.10
C VAL A 32 -5.55 5.55 -6.15
N VAL A 33 -4.58 5.66 -7.07
CA VAL A 33 -3.82 6.89 -7.34
C VAL A 33 -3.88 7.16 -8.83
N ASP A 34 -4.28 8.37 -9.24
CA ASP A 34 -4.35 8.79 -10.65
C ASP A 34 -4.98 7.75 -11.58
N ASN A 35 -6.11 7.17 -11.13
CA ASN A 35 -6.87 6.16 -11.87
C ASN A 35 -6.11 4.83 -12.09
N GLN A 36 -5.12 4.54 -11.25
CA GLN A 36 -4.36 3.30 -11.19
C GLN A 36 -4.52 2.62 -9.84
N TYR A 37 -4.52 1.28 -9.85
CA TYR A 37 -4.40 0.49 -8.61
C TYR A 37 -2.93 0.32 -8.27
N VAL A 38 -2.54 0.72 -7.06
CA VAL A 38 -1.18 0.63 -6.54
C VAL A 38 -1.17 -0.12 -5.21
N CYS A 39 -0.09 -0.85 -4.96
CA CYS A 39 0.15 -1.48 -3.65
C CYS A 39 0.69 -0.44 -2.66
N TYR A 40 0.61 -0.74 -1.36
CA TYR A 40 1.04 0.19 -0.31
C TYR A 40 2.50 0.63 -0.47
N GLU A 41 3.39 -0.30 -0.83
CA GLU A 41 4.82 -0.01 -1.02
C GLU A 41 5.02 1.04 -2.14
N ALA A 42 4.30 0.88 -3.26
CA ALA A 42 4.34 1.82 -4.37
C ALA A 42 3.68 3.16 -4.02
N TYR A 43 2.60 3.14 -3.25
CA TYR A 43 1.94 4.36 -2.79
C TYR A 43 2.88 5.24 -1.95
N VAL A 44 3.61 4.64 -1.00
CA VAL A 44 4.58 5.34 -0.16
C VAL A 44 5.68 5.98 -1.01
N GLU A 45 6.22 5.23 -1.98
CA GLU A 45 7.26 5.70 -2.90
C GLU A 45 6.77 6.88 -3.77
N ILE A 46 5.57 6.78 -4.36
CA ILE A 46 5.02 7.83 -5.23
C ILE A 46 4.73 9.12 -4.45
N MET A 47 4.15 9.01 -3.25
CA MET A 47 3.76 10.19 -2.48
C MET A 47 4.96 10.89 -1.84
N GLY A 48 6.13 10.23 -1.77
CA GLY A 48 7.29 10.73 -1.02
C GLY A 48 6.99 10.86 0.47
N ASN A 49 5.94 10.19 0.96
CA ASN A 49 5.51 10.29 2.34
C ASN A 49 6.36 9.37 3.22
N ASN A 50 7.16 9.97 4.08
CA ASN A 50 7.76 9.26 5.21
C ASN A 50 6.75 9.18 6.37
N SER A 51 7.02 8.32 7.35
CA SER A 51 6.18 8.25 8.55
C SER A 51 6.01 9.65 9.17
N ALA A 52 4.78 9.96 9.60
CA ALA A 52 4.51 11.18 10.36
C ALA A 52 5.05 11.12 11.79
N THR A 53 5.46 9.93 12.25
CA THR A 53 6.12 9.75 13.55
C THR A 53 7.60 10.02 13.43
N ASP A 54 8.10 10.90 14.29
CA ASP A 54 9.53 11.07 14.53
C ASP A 54 10.10 9.79 15.17
N SER A 55 11.27 9.32 14.74
CA SER A 55 11.93 8.10 15.21
C SER A 55 12.53 8.25 16.61
N ARG A 56 11.87 9.00 17.49
CA ARG A 56 12.33 9.20 18.86
C ARG A 56 12.19 7.91 19.64
N ASP A 57 13.24 7.57 20.38
CA ASP A 57 13.19 6.49 21.35
C ASP A 57 12.06 6.74 22.35
N VAL A 58 11.14 5.78 22.44
CA VAL A 58 10.06 5.84 23.43
C VAL A 58 10.65 5.40 24.77
N PRO A 59 10.73 6.27 25.78
CA PRO A 59 11.30 5.89 27.06
C PRO A 59 10.47 4.76 27.68
N THR A 60 11.13 3.64 28.00
CA THR A 60 10.49 2.42 28.52
C THR A 60 9.91 2.59 29.93
N LYS A 61 10.18 3.72 30.59
CA LYS A 61 9.54 4.10 31.85
C LYS A 61 8.75 5.39 31.63
N LEU A 62 7.44 5.30 31.86
CA LEU A 62 6.63 6.47 32.16
C LEU A 62 7.23 7.08 33.43
N LEU A 63 7.90 8.22 33.31
CA LEU A 63 8.21 9.06 34.46
C LEU A 63 6.87 9.56 35.00
N MET A 64 6.37 8.82 35.99
CA MET A 64 5.33 9.31 36.89
C MET A 64 6.09 10.01 38.00
N ASP A 65 6.15 11.34 37.94
CA ASP A 65 6.50 12.19 39.08
C ASP A 65 5.36 12.21 40.10
#